data_AF-A0A813ZN71-F1
#
_entry.id   AF-A0A813ZN71-F1
#
_cell.length_a   1.000
_cell.length_b   1.000
_cell.length_c   1.000
_cell.angle_alpha   90.00
_cell.angle_beta   90.00
_cell.angle_gamma   90.00
#
_symmetry.space_group_name_H-M   'P 1'
#
loop_
_entity.id
_entity.type
_entity.pdbx_description
1 polymer ?
#
loop_
_entity_poly.entity_id
_entity_poly.type
_entity_poly.pdbx_seq_one_letter_code
_entity_poly.pdbx_strand_id
1 'polypeptide(L)'
;MNIILELFRIQFISILHNEPLKRAILKYRNSLIVEAAGRDCILGIGLCENDPMIKTRTNWRGLNLLGYILTDIAHRIYNEDNKSLK
;
A
#
# COMPACT_ATOMS: atom_id res chain seq x y z
N MET A 1 -19.82 -5.06 12.14
CA MET A 1 -19.48 -4.29 10.92
C MET A 1 -18.02 -3.86 11.04
N ASN A 2 -17.14 -4.32 10.15
CA ASN A 2 -15.69 -4.11 10.27
C ASN A 2 -15.26 -2.89 9.44
N ILE A 3 -15.03 -1.76 10.11
CA ILE A 3 -14.67 -0.48 9.48
C ILE A 3 -13.39 -0.59 8.62
N ILE A 4 -12.44 -1.43 9.02
CA ILE A 4 -11.17 -1.61 8.28
C ILE A 4 -11.44 -2.23 6.89
N LEU A 5 -12.39 -3.16 6.80
CA LEU A 5 -12.77 -3.77 5.52
C LEU A 5 -13.47 -2.78 4.59
N GLU A 6 -14.26 -1.87 5.14
CA GLU A 6 -14.90 -0.81 4.35
C GLU A 6 -13.89 0.22 3.84
N LEU A 7 -12.92 0.62 4.69
CA LEU A 7 -11.82 1.48 4.26
C LEU A 7 -10.99 0.83 3.14
N PHE A 8 -10.74 -0.49 3.24
CA PHE A 8 -10.09 -1.25 2.18
C PHE A 8 -10.89 -1.20 0.87
N ARG A 9 -12.20 -1.46 0.92
CA ARG A 9 -13.08 -1.40 -0.27
C ARG A 9 -13.05 -0.03 -0.93
N ILE A 10 -13.17 1.04 -0.14
CA ILE A 10 -13.16 2.42 -0.65
C ILE A 10 -11.82 2.71 -1.35
N GLN A 11 -10.70 2.35 -0.72
CA GLN A 11 -9.38 2.55 -1.29
C GLN A 11 -9.20 1.77 -2.60
N PHE A 12 -9.64 0.52 -2.64
CA PHE A 12 -9.59 -0.33 -3.83
C PHE A 12 -10.40 0.25 -5.00
N ILE A 13 -11.66 0.64 -4.75
CA ILE A 13 -12.53 1.25 -5.77
C ILE A 13 -11.90 2.55 -6.29
N SER A 14 -11.39 3.40 -5.40
CA SER A 14 -10.74 4.66 -5.79
C SER A 14 -9.54 4.44 -6.72
N ILE A 15 -8.71 3.44 -6.41
CA ILE A 15 -7.53 3.09 -7.23
C ILE A 15 -7.95 2.53 -8.59
N LEU A 16 -8.94 1.63 -8.63
CA LEU A 16 -9.41 1.02 -9.87
C LEU A 16 -9.95 2.04 -10.88
N HIS A 17 -10.62 3.09 -10.43
CA HIS A 17 -11.21 4.11 -11.32
C HIS A 17 -10.23 5.21 -11.72
N ASN A 18 -8.98 5.18 -11.21
CA ASN A 18 -7.95 6.17 -11.49
C ASN A 18 -6.76 5.50 -12.17
N GLU A 19 -6.77 5.48 -13.50
CA GLU A 19 -5.74 4.86 -14.33
C GLU A 19 -4.29 5.31 -14.02
N PRO A 20 -4.00 6.62 -13.83
CA PRO A 20 -2.70 7.06 -13.34
C PRO A 20 -2.28 6.40 -12.01
N LEU A 21 -3.20 6.33 -11.04
CA LEU A 21 -2.93 5.77 -9.72
C LEU A 21 -2.76 4.24 -9.78
N LYS A 22 -3.60 3.54 -10.56
CA LYS A 22 -3.47 2.11 -10.86
C LYS A 22 -2.07 1.81 -11.40
N ARG A 23 -1.61 2.55 -12.42
CA ARG A 23 -0.27 2.39 -13.00
C ARG A 23 0.85 2.67 -11.99
N ALA A 24 0.71 3.71 -11.17
CA ALA A 24 1.69 4.06 -10.16
C ALA A 24 1.88 2.94 -9.14
N ILE A 25 0.78 2.35 -8.65
CA ILE A 25 0.82 1.25 -7.68
C ILE A 25 1.37 -0.04 -8.29
N LEU A 26 0.96 -0.37 -9.53
CA LEU A 26 1.45 -1.57 -10.23
C LEU A 26 2.96 -1.56 -10.52
N LYS A 27 3.59 -0.38 -10.57
CA LYS A 27 5.05 -0.25 -10.66
C LYS A 27 5.76 -0.92 -9.48
N TYR A 28 5.13 -0.92 -8.30
CA TYR A 28 5.68 -1.45 -7.07
C TYR A 28 5.10 -2.81 -6.69
N ARG A 29 4.40 -3.51 -7.60
CA ARG A 29 3.73 -4.79 -7.33
C ARG A 29 4.61 -5.93 -6.79
N ASN A 30 5.93 -5.82 -6.91
CA ASN A 30 6.89 -6.81 -6.40
C ASN A 30 7.63 -6.31 -5.15
N SER A 31 7.18 -5.19 -4.58
CA SER A 31 7.78 -4.53 -3.44
C SER A 31 6.72 -4.24 -2.39
N LEU A 32 7.12 -4.20 -1.14
CA LEU A 32 6.25 -3.67 -0.08
C LEU A 32 6.17 -2.15 -0.21
N ILE A 33 4.96 -1.63 -0.36
CA ILE A 33 4.69 -0.19 -0.26
C ILE A 33 4.75 0.22 1.21
N VAL A 34 5.38 1.37 1.48
CA VAL A 34 5.63 1.87 2.82
C VAL A 34 5.09 3.29 2.92
N GLU A 35 4.28 3.57 3.94
CA GLU A 35 3.88 4.94 4.24
C GLU A 35 4.82 5.57 5.27
N ALA A 36 5.55 6.59 4.83
CA ALA A 36 6.69 7.19 5.52
C ALA A 36 6.33 8.50 6.23
N ALA A 37 5.17 8.50 6.90
CA ALA A 37 4.76 9.59 7.78
C ALA A 37 5.45 9.44 9.14
N GLY A 38 6.46 10.28 9.42
CA GLY A 38 7.35 10.12 10.59
C GLY A 38 6.71 10.18 11.97
N ARG A 39 5.42 10.53 12.09
CA ARG A 39 4.66 10.51 13.35
C ARG A 39 3.52 9.49 13.35
N ASP A 40 3.22 8.87 12.21
CA ASP A 40 2.15 7.89 12.10
C ASP A 40 2.70 6.49 12.31
N CYS A 41 2.29 5.86 13.41
CA CYS A 41 2.68 4.49 13.76
C CYS A 41 1.55 3.47 13.51
N ILE A 42 0.40 3.87 12.97
CA ILE A 42 -0.71 2.95 12.67
C ILE A 42 -0.80 2.73 11.17
N LEU A 43 -0.99 3.79 10.39
CA LEU A 43 -1.04 3.67 8.93
C LEU A 43 0.35 3.69 8.31
N GLY A 44 1.29 4.41 8.94
CA GLY A 44 2.68 4.52 8.55
C GLY A 44 3.66 3.68 9.37
N ILE A 45 4.94 3.79 9.05
CA ILE A 45 6.06 3.12 9.73
C ILE A 45 6.68 3.93 10.89
N GLY A 46 6.22 5.16 11.13
CA GLY A 46 6.76 6.03 12.18
C GLY A 46 8.18 6.54 11.91
N LEU A 47 8.59 6.61 10.64
CA LEU A 47 9.84 7.23 10.16
C LEU A 47 9.53 8.08 8.91
N CYS A 48 10.25 9.19 8.74
CA CYS A 48 10.13 10.04 7.55
C CYS A 48 10.81 9.39 6.34
N GLU A 49 10.39 9.74 5.12
CA GLU A 49 10.99 9.22 3.87
C GLU A 49 12.51 9.44 3.79
N ASN A 50 12.99 10.57 4.31
CA ASN A 50 14.40 10.93 4.32
C ASN A 50 15.18 10.38 5.53
N ASP A 51 14.54 9.63 6.42
CA ASP A 51 15.21 9.04 7.58
C ASP A 51 16.15 7.92 7.11
N PRO A 52 17.46 7.96 7.45
CA PRO A 52 18.42 6.94 7.02
C PRO A 52 18.06 5.53 7.51
N MET A 53 17.28 5.42 8.58
CA MET A 53 16.86 4.16 9.18
C MET A 53 15.68 3.51 8.46
N ILE A 54 15.04 4.20 7.49
CA ILE A 54 13.80 3.76 6.83
C ILE A 54 13.92 2.41 6.12
N LYS A 55 15.09 2.09 5.57
CA LYS A 55 15.30 0.86 4.80
C LYS A 55 15.40 -0.40 5.67
N THR A 56 15.62 -0.24 6.97
CA THR A 56 15.78 -1.35 7.90
C THR A 56 14.47 -1.55 8.68
N ARG A 57 13.75 -2.62 8.36
CA ARG A 57 12.42 -2.91 8.92
C ARG A 57 12.39 -2.97 10.46
N THR A 58 13.46 -3.42 11.10
CA THR A 58 13.55 -3.47 12.58
C THR A 58 13.56 -2.08 13.23
N ASN A 59 13.81 -1.02 12.45
CA ASN A 59 13.76 0.36 12.94
C ASN A 59 12.35 0.98 12.83
N TRP A 60 11.43 0.31 12.13
CA TRP A 60 10.06 0.79 11.99
C TRP A 60 9.35 0.74 13.33
N ARG A 61 8.71 1.86 13.68
CA ARG A 61 7.94 2.02 14.93
C ARG A 61 6.45 1.83 14.71
N GLY A 62 6.02 1.79 13.45
CA GLY A 62 4.65 1.73 13.03
C GLY A 62 4.24 0.45 12.31
N LEU A 63 2.92 0.25 12.19
CA LEU A 63 2.32 -0.95 11.64
C LEU A 63 2.27 -0.97 10.10
N ASN A 64 2.44 0.17 9.42
CA ASN A 64 2.36 0.27 7.96
C ASN A 64 1.04 -0.29 7.36
N LEU A 65 -0.09 -0.15 8.06
CA LEU A 65 -1.35 -0.77 7.61
C LEU A 65 -1.77 -0.28 6.21
N LEU A 66 -1.57 1.00 5.91
CA LEU A 66 -1.89 1.54 4.58
C LEU A 66 -0.99 0.92 3.51
N GLY A 67 0.32 0.82 3.78
CA GLY A 67 1.26 0.20 2.85
C GLY A 67 0.92 -1.26 2.54
N TYR A 68 0.49 -2.04 3.53
CA TYR A 68 0.01 -3.41 3.32
C TYR A 68 -1.26 -3.46 2.48
N ILE A 69 -2.24 -2.58 2.77
CA ILE A 69 -3.47 -2.48 1.99
C ILE A 69 -3.13 -2.19 0.51
N LEU A 70 -2.29 -1.19 0.25
CA LEU A 70 -1.91 -0.84 -1.12
C LEU A 70 -1.14 -1.95 -1.83
N THR A 71 -0.29 -2.67 -1.11
CA THR A 71 0.46 -3.82 -1.64
C THR A 71 -0.50 -4.96 -2.04
N ASP A 72 -1.49 -5.28 -1.19
CA ASP A 72 -2.50 -6.29 -1.51
C ASP A 72 -3.36 -5.88 -2.71
N ILE A 73 -3.76 -4.60 -2.78
CA ILE A 73 -4.48 -4.04 -3.92
C ILE A 73 -3.66 -4.20 -5.21
N ALA A 74 -2.36 -3.88 -5.19
CA ALA A 74 -1.47 -4.04 -6.33
C ALA A 74 -1.44 -5.50 -6.83
N HIS A 75 -1.31 -6.46 -5.90
CA HIS A 75 -1.32 -7.89 -6.22
C HIS A 75 -2.64 -8.34 -6.84
N ARG A 76 -3.78 -7.91 -6.29
CA ARG A 76 -5.11 -8.26 -6.81
C ARG A 76 -5.31 -7.75 -8.23
N ILE A 77 -5.01 -6.47 -8.45
CA ILE A 77 -5.13 -5.84 -9.77
C ILE A 77 -4.25 -6.58 -10.78
N TYR A 78 -3.00 -6.86 -10.43
CA TYR A 78 -2.10 -7.60 -11.31
C TYR A 78 -2.66 -8.99 -11.64
N ASN A 79 -3.14 -9.73 -10.64
CA ASN A 79 -3.68 -11.07 -10.86
C ASN A 79 -4.97 -11.08 -11.71
N GLU A 80 -5.84 -10.07 -11.57
CA GLU A 80 -7.04 -9.91 -12.39
C GLU A 80 -6.69 -9.57 -13.85
N ASP A 81 -5.77 -8.63 -14.06
CA ASP A 81 -5.30 -8.24 -15.39
C ASP A 81 -4.57 -9.40 -16.11
N ASN A 82 -3.90 -10.30 -15.39
CA ASN A 82 -3.25 -11.48 -15.99
C ASN A 82 -4.17 -12.69 -16.17
N LYS A 83 -5.33 -12.72 -15.50
CA LYS A 83 -6.36 -13.74 -15.74
C LYS A 83 -7.16 -13.45 -17.01
N SER A 84 -7.37 -12.19 -17.37
CA SER A 84 -8.07 -11.79 -18.60
C SER A 84 -7.22 -11.96 -19.88
N LEU A 85 -5.91 -12.18 -19.72
CA LEU A 85 -4.97 -12.45 -20.81
C LEU A 85 -4.77 -13.95 -21.11
N LYS A 86 -5.40 -14.84 -20.32
CA LYS A 86 -5.43 -16.30 -20.52
C LYS A 86 -6.82 -16.75 -20.90
#